data_AF-A0A1Y3AW52-F1
#
_entry.id   AF-A0A1Y3AW52-F1
#
_cell.length_a   1.000
_cell.length_b   1.000
_cell.length_c   1.000
_cell.angle_alpha   90.00
_cell.angle_beta   90.00
_cell.angle_gamma   90.00
#
_symmetry.space_group_name_H-M   'P 1'
#
loop_
_entity.id
_entity.type
_entity.pdbx_description
1 polymer ?
#
loop_
_entity_poly.entity_id
_entity_poly.type
_entity_poly.pdbx_seq_one_letter_code
_entity_poly.pdbx_strand_id
1 'polypeptide(L)'
;MGFRVALVPNSALWTSYQAMAAIERRSFIKIKELLRKARRPLRDSRVKKFYNLTRKPGQTIDEMAIEIQKLVDELYTTVPKDIKDLMVRDRFYASLGPDL
;
A
#
# COMPACT_ATOMS: atom_id res chain seq x y z
N MET A 1 -8.16 5.72 13.38
CA MET A 1 -7.16 5.00 14.20
C MET A 1 -7.33 3.49 14.00
N GLY A 2 -6.27 2.76 13.66
CA GLY A 2 -6.38 1.35 13.28
C GLY A 2 -6.24 0.39 14.46
N PHE A 3 -6.91 -0.77 14.39
CA PHE A 3 -6.90 -1.87 15.37
C PHE A 3 -5.48 -2.29 15.84
N ARG A 4 -4.45 -2.09 15.01
CA ARG A 4 -3.04 -2.33 15.36
C ARG A 4 -2.47 -1.38 16.40
N VAL A 5 -2.92 -0.12 16.42
CA VAL A 5 -2.51 0.89 17.43
C VAL A 5 -3.16 0.58 18.78
N ALA A 6 -4.23 -0.22 18.77
CA ALA A 6 -5.01 -0.54 19.93
C ALA A 6 -4.47 -1.78 20.70
N LEU A 7 -3.73 -2.66 20.01
CA LEU A 7 -3.05 -3.86 20.57
C LEU A 7 -1.56 -3.57 20.83
N VAL A 8 -1.30 -2.64 21.74
CA VAL A 8 0.04 -2.32 22.25
C VAL A 8 0.16 -2.93 23.66
N PRO A 9 1.33 -3.45 24.09
CA PRO A 9 1.51 -3.95 25.45
C PRO A 9 1.02 -2.92 26.48
N ASN A 10 0.29 -3.38 27.50
CA ASN A 10 -0.33 -2.56 28.56
C ASN A 10 -1.51 -1.66 28.12
N SER A 11 -2.06 -1.82 26.92
CA SER A 11 -3.33 -1.18 26.56
C SER A 11 -4.53 -1.94 27.14
N ALA A 12 -5.67 -1.27 27.33
CA ALA A 12 -6.91 -1.92 27.80
C ALA A 12 -7.31 -3.14 26.93
N LEU A 13 -7.09 -3.05 25.61
CA LEU A 13 -7.35 -4.13 24.67
C LEU A 13 -6.31 -5.27 24.76
N TRP A 14 -5.08 -4.98 25.17
CA TRP A 14 -4.07 -6.01 25.44
C TRP A 14 -4.45 -6.85 26.66
N THR A 15 -4.95 -6.19 27.72
CA THR A 15 -5.44 -6.87 28.92
C THR A 15 -6.65 -7.75 28.60
N SER A 16 -7.60 -7.25 27.79
CA SER A 16 -8.73 -8.07 27.30
C SER A 16 -8.28 -9.26 26.45
N TYR A 17 -7.27 -9.09 25.59
CA TYR A 17 -6.70 -10.19 24.80
C TYR A 17 -6.02 -11.25 25.67
N GLN A 18 -5.34 -10.85 26.75
CA GLN A 18 -4.74 -11.78 27.71
C GLN A 18 -5.76 -12.46 28.62
N ALA A 19 -6.95 -11.88 28.80
CA ALA A 19 -8.04 -12.49 29.55
C ALA A 19 -8.87 -13.50 28.72
N MET A 20 -8.77 -13.46 27.38
CA MET A 20 -9.49 -14.36 26.49
C MET A 20 -8.99 -15.80 26.54
N ALA A 21 -9.89 -16.76 26.33
CA ALA A 21 -9.55 -18.17 26.23
C ALA A 21 -8.66 -18.44 25.00
N ALA A 22 -7.81 -19.48 25.07
CA ALA A 22 -6.82 -19.77 24.02
C ALA A 22 -7.44 -19.97 22.62
N ILE A 23 -8.69 -20.43 22.55
CA ILE A 23 -9.46 -20.62 21.31
C ILE A 23 -9.79 -19.28 20.64
N GLU A 24 -10.20 -18.28 21.43
CA GLU A 24 -10.58 -16.95 20.94
C GLU A 24 -9.35 -16.18 20.44
N ARG A 25 -8.19 -16.35 21.10
CA ARG A 25 -6.91 -15.77 20.63
C ARG A 25 -6.51 -16.29 19.25
N ARG A 26 -6.72 -17.58 18.97
CA ARG A 26 -6.48 -18.16 17.63
C ARG A 26 -7.37 -17.52 16.57
N SER A 27 -8.63 -17.24 16.90
CA SER A 27 -9.56 -16.53 16.02
C SER A 27 -9.09 -15.09 15.73
N PHE A 28 -8.58 -14.36 16.72
CA PHE A 28 -7.99 -13.03 16.51
C PHE A 28 -6.74 -13.05 15.62
N ILE A 29 -5.86 -14.02 15.82
CA ILE A 29 -4.68 -14.23 14.95
C ILE A 29 -5.15 -14.52 13.51
N LYS A 30 -6.14 -15.40 13.35
CA LYS A 30 -6.74 -15.74 12.05
C LYS A 30 -7.38 -14.53 11.38
N ILE A 31 -8.10 -13.68 12.12
CA ILE A 31 -8.66 -12.42 11.63
C ILE A 31 -7.55 -11.47 11.18
N LYS A 32 -6.47 -11.31 11.96
CA LYS A 32 -5.31 -10.49 11.60
C LYS A 32 -4.63 -10.98 10.31
N GLU A 33 -4.54 -12.29 10.12
CA GLU A 33 -4.02 -12.91 8.90
C GLU A 33 -4.95 -12.74 7.71
N LEU A 34 -6.25 -12.93 7.88
CA LEU A 34 -7.26 -12.70 6.85
C LEU A 34 -7.28 -11.24 6.42
N LEU A 35 -7.14 -10.29 7.35
CA LEU A 35 -7.01 -8.86 7.04
C LEU A 35 -5.70 -8.54 6.28
N ARG A 36 -4.59 -9.24 6.57
CA ARG A 36 -3.36 -9.14 5.77
C ARG A 36 -3.55 -9.70 4.36
N LYS A 37 -4.24 -10.84 4.23
CA LYS A 37 -4.54 -11.48 2.92
C LYS A 37 -5.51 -10.63 2.10
N ALA A 38 -6.54 -10.05 2.70
CA ALA A 38 -7.52 -9.18 2.04
C ALA A 38 -6.90 -7.86 1.50
N ARG A 39 -5.76 -7.41 2.07
CA ARG A 39 -5.01 -6.27 1.52
C ARG A 39 -4.14 -6.61 0.30
N ARG A 40 -3.87 -7.89 0.02
CA ARG A 40 -3.10 -8.32 -1.16
C ARG A 40 -3.81 -8.04 -2.50
N PRO A 41 -5.10 -8.36 -2.69
CA PRO A 41 -5.79 -8.04 -3.95
C PRO A 41 -5.86 -6.52 -4.23
N LEU A 42 -5.83 -5.68 -3.18
CA LEU A 42 -5.71 -4.23 -3.31
C LEU A 42 -4.31 -3.78 -3.75
N ARG A 43 -3.26 -4.54 -3.39
CA ARG A 43 -1.90 -4.27 -3.89
C ARG A 43 -1.78 -4.67 -5.35
N ASP A 44 -2.30 -5.83 -5.72
CA ASP A 44 -2.21 -6.35 -7.10
C ASP A 44 -2.96 -5.45 -8.08
N SER A 45 -4.13 -4.94 -7.70
CA SER A 45 -4.88 -3.96 -8.53
C SER A 45 -4.12 -2.64 -8.69
N ARG A 46 -3.45 -2.15 -7.64
CA ARG A 46 -2.63 -0.94 -7.70
C ARG A 46 -1.37 -1.12 -8.52
N VAL A 47 -0.70 -2.28 -8.42
CA VAL A 47 0.44 -2.61 -9.28
C VAL A 47 -0.01 -2.66 -10.75
N LYS A 48 -1.15 -3.28 -11.04
CA LYS A 48 -1.72 -3.28 -12.39
C LYS A 48 -2.06 -1.87 -12.88
N LYS A 49 -2.64 -1.02 -12.02
CA LYS A 49 -2.90 0.39 -12.33
C LYS A 49 -1.60 1.15 -12.61
N PHE A 50 -0.55 0.90 -11.83
CA PHE A 50 0.76 1.52 -11.99
C PHE A 50 1.40 1.17 -13.35
N TYR A 51 1.40 -0.11 -13.73
CA TYR A 51 2.00 -0.55 -15.01
C TYR A 51 1.14 -0.24 -16.25
N ASN A 52 -0.16 0.00 -16.09
CA ASN A 52 -1.06 0.40 -17.17
C ASN A 52 -1.31 1.92 -17.22
N LEU A 53 -0.57 2.71 -16.44
CA LEU A 53 -0.74 4.15 -16.40
C LEU A 53 -0.22 4.77 -17.71
N THR A 54 -1.12 5.36 -18.47
CA THR A 54 -0.84 6.10 -19.71
C THR A 54 -1.36 7.52 -19.57
N ARG A 55 -0.77 8.45 -20.33
CA ARG A 55 -1.20 9.84 -20.33
C ARG A 55 -2.65 9.95 -20.83
N LYS A 56 -3.53 10.54 -20.02
CA LYS A 56 -4.91 10.81 -20.45
C LYS A 56 -4.95 12.04 -21.37
N PRO A 57 -5.86 12.07 -22.37
CA PRO A 57 -6.05 13.25 -23.19
C PRO A 57 -6.49 14.43 -22.30
N GLY A 58 -5.78 15.56 -22.38
CA GLY A 58 -5.99 16.75 -21.56
C GLY A 58 -5.28 16.77 -20.20
N GLN A 59 -4.59 15.69 -19.81
CA GLN A 59 -3.79 15.66 -18.58
C GLN A 59 -2.46 16.42 -18.76
N THR A 60 -2.15 17.29 -17.80
CA THR A 60 -0.86 17.98 -17.78
C THR A 60 0.26 17.02 -17.38
N ILE A 61 1.49 17.34 -17.80
CA ILE A 61 2.66 16.52 -17.50
C ILE A 61 2.92 16.48 -15.98
N ASP A 62 2.71 17.60 -15.29
CA ASP A 62 2.91 17.70 -13.84
C ASP A 62 1.92 16.85 -13.05
N GLU A 63 0.64 16.86 -13.43
CA GLU A 63 -0.38 16.00 -12.80
C GLU A 63 -0.05 14.51 -12.95
N MET A 64 0.54 14.14 -14.08
CA MET A 64 0.98 12.77 -14.34
C MET A 64 2.15 12.37 -13.44
N ALA A 65 3.17 13.23 -13.31
CA ALA A 65 4.30 12.99 -12.43
C ALA A 65 3.85 12.83 -10.96
N ILE A 66 2.91 13.68 -10.51
CA ILE A 66 2.33 13.60 -9.16
C ILE A 66 1.56 12.30 -8.95
N GLU A 67 0.78 11.82 -9.94
CA GLU A 67 0.05 10.54 -9.83
C GLU A 67 1.01 9.35 -9.71
N ILE A 68 2.09 9.34 -10.50
CA ILE A 68 3.11 8.28 -10.45
C ILE A 68 3.83 8.29 -9.09
N GLN A 69 4.23 9.46 -8.60
CA GLN A 69 4.90 9.58 -7.31
C GLN A 69 4.03 9.05 -6.16
N LYS A 70 2.75 9.43 -6.12
CA LYS A 70 1.79 8.91 -5.13
C LYS A 70 1.66 7.39 -5.19
N LEU A 71 1.59 6.81 -6.40
CA LEU A 71 1.48 5.36 -6.56
C LEU A 71 2.75 4.63 -6.11
N VAL A 72 3.94 5.17 -6.38
CA VAL A 72 5.20 4.59 -5.91
C VAL A 72 5.28 4.62 -4.39
N ASP A 73 4.91 5.74 -3.77
CA ASP A 73 4.91 5.86 -2.30
C ASP A 73 3.92 4.91 -1.63
N GLU A 74 2.74 4.71 -2.23
CA GLU A 74 1.74 3.77 -1.71
C GLU A 74 2.12 2.30 -1.90
N LEU A 75 2.79 1.95 -3.00
CA LEU A 75 3.17 0.57 -3.33
C LEU A 75 4.46 0.13 -2.66
N TYR A 76 5.40 1.05 -2.47
CA TYR A 76 6.78 0.78 -2.08
C TYR A 76 7.19 1.55 -0.81
N THR A 77 6.35 1.51 0.22
CA THR A 77 6.56 2.23 1.50
C THR A 77 7.88 1.92 2.20
N THR A 78 8.45 0.72 1.99
CA THR A 78 9.70 0.27 2.63
C THR A 78 10.95 0.50 1.79
N VAL A 79 10.81 1.01 0.56
CA VAL A 79 11.94 1.22 -0.36
C VAL A 79 12.59 2.59 -0.09
N PRO A 80 13.93 2.70 -0.12
CA PRO A 80 14.64 3.98 -0.01
C PRO A 80 14.19 5.01 -1.04
N LYS A 81 14.22 6.29 -0.66
CA LYS A 81 13.77 7.40 -1.50
C LYS A 81 14.49 7.43 -2.86
N ASP A 82 15.80 7.23 -2.87
CA ASP A 82 16.61 7.28 -4.10
C ASP A 82 16.14 6.25 -5.13
N ILE A 83 15.75 5.05 -4.67
CA ILE A 83 15.21 4.00 -5.54
C ILE A 83 13.80 4.36 -6.00
N LYS A 84 12.97 4.94 -5.13
CA LYS A 84 11.64 5.41 -5.52
C LYS A 84 11.72 6.48 -6.61
N ASP A 85 12.64 7.42 -6.49
CA ASP A 85 12.82 8.49 -7.47
C ASP A 85 13.22 7.93 -8.85
N LEU A 86 14.08 6.90 -8.89
CA LEU A 86 14.38 6.15 -10.12
C LEU A 86 13.14 5.47 -10.69
N MET A 87 12.33 4.81 -9.85
CA MET A 87 11.10 4.15 -10.30
C MET A 87 10.07 5.13 -10.84
N VAL A 88 9.93 6.31 -10.23
CA VAL A 88 9.06 7.39 -10.71
C VAL A 88 9.53 7.85 -12.09
N ARG A 89 10.84 8.13 -12.23
CA ARG A 89 11.43 8.57 -13.49
C ARG A 89 11.21 7.56 -14.62
N ASP A 90 11.57 6.30 -14.39
CA ASP A 90 11.48 5.26 -15.41
C ASP A 90 10.03 5.01 -15.80
N ARG A 91 9.11 5.06 -14.83
CA ARG A 91 7.68 4.92 -15.10
C ARG A 91 7.12 6.12 -15.88
N PHE A 92 7.55 7.32 -15.53
CA PHE A 92 7.14 8.55 -16.21
C PHE A 92 7.51 8.50 -17.69
N TYR A 93 8.76 8.15 -18.04
CA TYR A 93 9.15 7.98 -19.44
C TYR A 93 8.36 6.88 -20.15
N ALA A 94 8.17 5.71 -19.52
CA ALA A 94 7.38 4.63 -20.10
C ALA A 94 5.91 5.02 -20.36
N SER A 95 5.37 5.94 -19.56
CA SER A 95 3.97 6.36 -19.62
C SER A 95 3.69 7.48 -20.63
N LEU A 96 4.73 8.18 -21.10
CA LEU A 96 4.65 9.19 -22.16
C LEU A 96 4.45 8.57 -23.55
N GLY A 97 4.69 7.27 -23.70
CA GLY A 97 4.56 6.55 -24.96
C GLY A 97 5.73 6.78 -25.92
N PRO A 98 5.74 6.11 -27.09
CA PRO A 98 6.80 6.23 -28.09
C PRO A 98 6.78 7.55 -28.88
N ASP A 99 5.85 8.46 -28.62
CA ASP A 99 5.66 9.71 -29.37
C ASP A 99 6.57 10.87 -28.87
N LEU A 100 7.80 10.55 -28.45
CA LEU A 100 8.90 11.51 -28.26
C LEU A 100 9.97 11.28 -29.31
#